data_AF-A0AAU9DSH2-F1
#
_entry.id   AF-A0AAU9DSH2-F1
#
_cell.length_a   1.000
_cell.length_b   1.000
_cell.length_c   1.000
_cell.angle_alpha   90.00
_cell.angle_beta   90.00
_cell.angle_gamma   90.00
#
_symmetry.space_group_name_H-M   'P 1'
#
loop_
_entity.id
_entity.type
_entity.pdbx_description
1 polymer ?
#
loop_
_entity_poly.entity_id
_entity_poly.type
_entity_poly.pdbx_seq_one_letter_code
_entity_poly.pdbx_strand_id
1 'polypeptide(L)'
;MKKFDEILKDKKFPCKISKEDGGILKKQFELDKKSLNNPKDKTDIEYIYYKEYNKRKYVLIEEYMFRDGETVLEVERAIDVNYFLNVL
;
A
#
# COMPACT_ATOMS: atom_id res chain seq x y z
N MET A 1 -13.55 14.60 -3.94
CA MET A 1 -12.57 13.50 -4.05
C MET A 1 -11.20 14.14 -4.20
N LYS A 2 -10.23 13.90 -3.29
CA LYS A 2 -8.88 14.47 -3.40
C LYS A 2 -8.21 14.00 -4.70
N LYS A 3 -7.49 14.89 -5.37
CA LYS A 3 -6.75 14.59 -6.62
C LYS A 3 -5.39 13.96 -6.31
N PHE A 4 -4.87 13.19 -7.26
CA PHE A 4 -3.57 12.52 -7.10
C PHE A 4 -2.44 13.52 -6.79
N ASP A 5 -2.39 14.65 -7.50
CA ASP A 5 -1.37 15.69 -7.28
C ASP A 5 -1.42 16.30 -5.87
N GLU A 6 -2.61 16.44 -5.29
CA GLU A 6 -2.78 16.97 -3.94
C GLU A 6 -2.16 16.03 -2.89
N ILE A 7 -2.26 14.72 -3.11
CA ILE A 7 -1.71 13.71 -2.20
C ILE A 7 -0.17 13.65 -2.33
N LEU A 8 0.36 13.86 -3.54
CA LEU A 8 1.80 13.88 -3.79
C LEU A 8 2.48 15.19 -3.35
N LYS A 9 1.70 16.27 -3.20
CA LYS A 9 2.24 17.60 -2.91
C LYS A 9 3.11 17.57 -1.65
N ASP A 10 4.32 18.09 -1.79
CA ASP A 10 5.33 18.21 -0.72
C ASP A 10 5.77 16.88 -0.08
N LYS A 11 5.42 15.72 -0.68
CA LYS A 11 5.90 14.41 -0.21
C LYS A 11 7.35 14.19 -0.62
N LYS A 12 8.13 13.66 0.32
CA LYS A 12 9.45 13.08 0.06
C LYS A 12 9.31 11.56 0.05
N PHE A 13 9.74 10.91 -1.02
CA PHE A 13 9.63 9.46 -1.18
C PHE A 13 10.91 8.74 -0.71
N PRO A 14 10.82 7.50 -0.18
CA PRO A 14 9.58 6.81 0.22
C PRO A 14 8.96 7.46 1.47
N CYS A 15 7.62 7.41 1.58
CA CYS A 15 6.93 7.89 2.78
C CYS A 15 5.73 7.03 3.17
N LYS A 16 5.43 7.01 4.47
CA LYS A 16 4.14 6.56 4.98
C LYS A 16 3.08 7.62 4.71
N ILE A 17 1.90 7.20 4.26
CA ILE A 17 0.74 8.06 4.04
C ILE A 17 -0.42 7.68 4.95
N SER A 18 -1.41 8.58 5.06
CA SER A 18 -2.60 8.31 5.86
C SER A 18 -3.41 7.17 5.25
N LYS A 19 -4.21 6.47 6.08
CA LYS A 19 -5.15 5.45 5.59
C LYS A 19 -6.16 6.01 4.60
N GLU A 20 -6.60 7.24 4.81
CA GLU A 20 -7.53 7.92 3.92
C GLU A 20 -6.91 8.13 2.54
N ASP A 21 -5.72 8.72 2.48
CA ASP A 21 -5.03 8.96 1.21
C ASP A 21 -4.65 7.62 0.55
N GLY A 22 -4.17 6.64 1.32
CA GLY A 22 -3.88 5.29 0.84
C GLY A 22 -5.09 4.61 0.21
N GLY A 23 -6.26 4.68 0.86
CA GLY A 23 -7.51 4.17 0.31
C GLY A 23 -7.98 4.89 -0.96
N ILE A 24 -7.72 6.20 -1.07
CA ILE A 24 -7.98 6.96 -2.31
C ILE A 24 -7.03 6.52 -3.42
N LEU A 25 -5.74 6.38 -3.14
CA LEU A 25 -4.73 5.96 -4.11
C LEU A 25 -4.96 4.52 -4.57
N LYS A 26 -5.26 3.60 -3.66
CA LYS A 26 -5.56 2.19 -3.96
C LYS A 26 -6.65 2.04 -5.04
N LYS A 27 -7.65 2.92 -5.06
CA LYS A 27 -8.72 2.93 -6.08
C LYS A 27 -8.26 3.42 -7.46
N GLN A 28 -7.10 4.07 -7.53
CA GLN A 28 -6.54 4.66 -8.76
C GLN A 28 -5.31 3.91 -9.29
N PHE A 29 -4.78 2.95 -8.53
CA PHE A 29 -3.60 2.17 -8.88
C PHE A 29 -4.03 0.76 -9.29
N GLU A 30 -3.20 0.11 -10.10
CA GLU A 30 -3.40 -1.27 -10.51
C GLU A 30 -2.71 -2.22 -9.53
N LEU A 31 -3.45 -3.20 -9.02
CA LEU A 31 -2.92 -4.24 -8.13
C LEU A 31 -1.95 -5.15 -8.90
N ASP A 32 -0.77 -5.36 -8.32
CA ASP A 32 0.14 -6.40 -8.77
C ASP A 32 -0.40 -7.78 -8.37
N LYS A 33 -0.93 -8.53 -9.33
CA LYS A 33 -1.43 -9.88 -9.06
C LYS A 33 -0.37 -10.83 -8.50
N LYS A 34 0.92 -10.52 -8.67
CA LYS A 34 2.00 -11.31 -8.07
C LYS A 34 2.14 -11.08 -6.57
N SER A 35 1.77 -9.89 -6.06
CA SER A 35 1.82 -9.64 -4.61
C SER A 35 0.79 -10.48 -3.85
N LEU A 36 -0.32 -10.85 -4.49
CA LEU A 36 -1.33 -11.75 -3.90
C LEU A 36 -0.79 -13.15 -3.58
N ASN A 37 0.25 -13.59 -4.31
CA ASN A 37 0.79 -14.95 -4.22
C ASN A 37 2.12 -15.01 -3.46
N ASN A 38 2.60 -13.87 -2.94
CA ASN A 38 3.88 -13.76 -2.28
C ASN A 38 3.67 -13.44 -0.79
N PRO A 39 3.46 -14.45 0.07
CA PRO A 39 3.74 -14.28 1.48
C PRO A 39 5.26 -14.20 1.62
N LYS A 40 5.84 -13.01 1.36
CA LYS A 40 7.29 -12.78 1.44
C LYS A 40 7.84 -13.07 2.82
N ASP A 41 6.98 -13.08 3.83
CA ASP A 41 7.17 -13.74 5.10
C ASP A 41 5.83 -14.31 5.57
N LYS A 42 5.86 -15.42 6.31
CA LYS A 42 4.65 -16.01 6.94
C LYS A 42 4.11 -15.15 8.09
N THR A 43 4.61 -13.93 8.26
CA THR A 43 4.27 -12.99 9.34
C THR A 43 3.47 -11.79 8.85
N ASP A 44 3.48 -11.50 7.54
CA ASP A 44 2.93 -10.24 7.02
C ASP A 44 2.16 -10.44 5.69
N ILE A 45 1.10 -9.66 5.51
CA ILE A 45 0.36 -9.57 4.24
C ILE A 45 0.62 -8.21 3.63
N GLU A 46 1.19 -8.19 2.43
CA GLU A 46 1.46 -6.98 1.67
C GLU A 46 0.80 -7.03 0.28
N TYR A 47 0.06 -5.98 -0.07
CA TYR A 47 -0.42 -5.76 -1.44
C TYR A 47 0.31 -4.59 -2.08
N ILE A 48 0.80 -4.81 -3.30
CA ILE A 48 1.56 -3.82 -4.05
C ILE A 48 0.70 -3.34 -5.21
N TYR A 49 0.62 -2.02 -5.37
CA TYR A 49 -0.12 -1.39 -6.45
C TYR A 49 0.80 -0.46 -7.24
N TYR A 50 0.60 -0.36 -8.55
CA TYR A 50 1.37 0.51 -9.43
C TYR A 50 0.51 1.52 -10.17
N LYS A 51 1.06 2.70 -10.41
CA LYS A 51 0.46 3.71 -11.30
C LYS A 51 1.54 4.47 -12.04
N GLU A 52 1.40 4.58 -13.35
CA GLU A 52 2.20 5.51 -14.14
C GLU A 52 1.52 6.87 -14.18
N TYR A 53 2.28 7.92 -13.86
CA TYR A 53 1.79 9.29 -13.85
C TYR A 53 2.94 10.26 -14.11
N ASN A 54 2.76 11.18 -15.06
CA ASN A 54 3.78 12.14 -15.47
C ASN A 54 5.16 11.49 -15.78
N LYS A 55 5.16 10.36 -16.53
CA LYS A 55 6.36 9.57 -16.88
C LYS A 55 7.14 9.03 -15.68
N ARG A 56 6.51 8.96 -14.51
CA ARG A 56 7.07 8.34 -13.30
C ARG A 56 6.20 7.17 -12.89
N LYS A 57 6.83 6.11 -12.41
CA LYS A 57 6.13 4.94 -11.89
C LYS A 57 6.05 5.08 -10.37
N TYR A 58 4.84 5.15 -9.85
CA TYR A 58 4.59 5.16 -8.42
C TYR A 58 4.22 3.76 -7.96
N VAL A 59 4.62 3.42 -6.75
CA VAL A 59 4.26 2.19 -6.06
C VAL A 59 3.60 2.52 -4.73
N LEU A 60 2.42 1.96 -4.51
CA LEU A 60 1.69 2.00 -3.25
C LEU A 60 1.77 0.60 -2.62
N ILE A 61 2.21 0.53 -1.38
CA ILE A 61 2.26 -0.69 -0.57
C ILE A 61 1.16 -0.57 0.49
N GLU A 62 0.29 -1.58 0.57
CA GLU A 62 -0.70 -1.77 1.62
C GLU A 62 -0.23 -2.95 2.49
N GLU A 63 0.22 -2.65 3.70
CA GLU A 63 0.78 -3.60 4.66
C GLU A 63 -0.24 -3.82 5.79
N TYR A 64 -0.66 -5.06 6.01
CA TYR A 64 -1.57 -5.43 7.09
C TYR A 64 -0.79 -5.84 8.33
N MET A 65 -1.11 -5.23 9.46
CA MET A 65 -0.49 -5.51 10.74
C MET A 65 -1.31 -6.53 11.52
N PHE A 66 -0.60 -7.45 12.18
CA PHE A 66 -1.19 -8.50 13.01
C PHE A 66 -0.73 -8.39 14.46
N ARG A 67 -1.38 -9.11 15.37
CA ARG A 67 -0.93 -9.20 16.76
C ARG A 67 0.27 -10.13 16.85
N ASP A 68 1.17 -9.84 17.78
CA ASP A 68 2.27 -10.73 18.10
C ASP A 68 1.74 -12.13 18.49
N GLY A 69 2.26 -13.16 17.83
CA GLY A 69 1.84 -14.55 18.05
C GLY A 69 0.57 -14.97 17.30
N GLU A 70 0.01 -14.11 16.43
CA GLU A 70 -1.06 -14.52 15.51
C GLU A 70 -0.53 -15.57 14.54
N THR A 71 -1.17 -16.74 14.49
CA THR A 71 -0.75 -17.87 13.65
C THR A 71 -1.51 -17.97 12.34
N VAL A 72 -2.59 -17.20 12.21
CA VAL A 72 -3.46 -17.16 11.03
C VAL A 72 -3.48 -15.74 10.49
N LEU A 73 -2.81 -15.54 9.36
CA LEU A 73 -2.76 -14.24 8.69
C LEU A 73 -3.87 -14.18 7.64
N GLU A 74 -4.93 -13.46 7.97
CA GLU A 74 -6.06 -13.17 7.09
C GLU A 74 -6.33 -11.67 7.15
N VAL A 75 -6.64 -11.04 6.01
CA VAL A 75 -6.89 -9.57 5.96
C VAL A 75 -7.99 -9.15 6.94
N GLU A 76 -9.01 -9.99 7.11
CA GLU A 76 -10.13 -9.79 8.04
C GLU A 76 -9.70 -9.78 9.52
N ARG A 77 -8.55 -10.38 9.83
CA ARG A 77 -7.97 -10.47 11.18
C ARG A 77 -6.93 -9.40 11.46
N ALA A 78 -6.56 -8.59 10.47
CA ALA A 78 -5.58 -7.53 10.64
C ALA A 78 -6.08 -6.50 11.67
N ILE A 79 -5.19 -6.10 12.59
CA ILE A 79 -5.48 -5.05 13.59
C ILE A 79 -5.28 -3.66 13.02
N ASP A 80 -4.45 -3.53 12.00
CA ASP A 80 -4.17 -2.26 11.35
C ASP A 80 -3.77 -2.46 9.89
N VAL A 81 -3.79 -1.38 9.12
CA VAL A 81 -3.26 -1.30 7.76
C VAL A 81 -2.43 -0.04 7.61
N ASN A 82 -1.19 -0.21 7.16
CA ASN A 82 -0.28 0.85 6.79
C ASN A 82 -0.27 1.03 5.27
N TYR A 83 -0.09 2.28 4.84
CA TYR A 83 0.13 2.60 3.44
C TYR A 83 1.46 3.32 3.27
N PHE A 84 2.28 2.82 2.36
CA PHE A 84 3.53 3.44 1.97
C PHE A 84 3.51 3.77 0.49
N LEU A 85 4.04 4.95 0.16
CA LEU A 85 4.10 5.43 -1.21
C LEU A 85 5.57 5.68 -1.57
N ASN A 86 5.96 5.18 -2.73
CA ASN A 86 7.29 5.38 -3.28
C ASN A 86 7.23 5.67 -4.79
N VAL A 87 8.34 6.17 -5.33
CA VAL A 87 8.56 6.37 -6.76
C VAL A 87 9.71 5.44 -7.20
N LEU A 88 9.55 4.78 -8.34
CA LEU A 88 10.54 3.90 -8.96
C LEU A 88 11.32 4.66 -10.06
#